data_AF-A0A0M8T405-F1
#
_entry.id   AF-A0A0M8T405-F1
#
_cell.length_a   1.000
_cell.length_b   1.000
_cell.length_c   1.000
_cell.angle_alpha   90.00
_cell.angle_beta   90.00
_cell.angle_gamma   90.00
#
_symmetry.space_group_name_H-M   'P 1'
#
loop_
_entity.id
_entity.type
_entity.pdbx_description
1 polymer ?
#
loop_
_entity_poly.entity_id
_entity_poly.type
_entity_poly.pdbx_seq_one_letter_code
_entity_poly.pdbx_strand_id
1 'polypeptide(L)'
;MRDVMTPAIRLDRRRFLLTGLGATAGAALALGGVTTTVAAAAGTQWRGRTSANGWRVLDSAPAHRVEGTGGVHFDAADGDVATMLTHVVRRFHYEIATLAPGEVTGHATSHTVAAPYESNYLSGTAIAIRPLLYPARAQGGFFPHELVVVRDILADLEGVVKWGGDLRPAKESHFQIDVKPGDPALRRVAAKLRGWDIKPDEGAGTIEATTPARMKAAKALAARQR
;
A
#
# COMPACT_ATOMS: atom_id res chain seq x y z
N MET A 1 -0.24 54.08 -31.31
CA MET A 1 0.19 53.94 -29.90
C MET A 1 0.00 52.49 -29.52
N ARG A 2 1.05 51.85 -29.00
CA ARG A 2 1.14 50.42 -28.75
C ARG A 2 0.40 50.11 -27.44
N ASP A 3 -0.53 49.17 -27.46
CA ASP A 3 -0.92 48.47 -26.24
C ASP A 3 -0.46 47.01 -26.33
N VAL A 4 0.43 46.70 -25.40
CA VAL A 4 1.08 45.42 -25.20
C VAL A 4 0.11 44.52 -24.46
N MET A 5 -0.37 43.47 -25.14
CA MET A 5 -1.11 42.39 -24.49
C MET A 5 -0.09 41.48 -23.79
N THR A 6 0.13 41.74 -22.51
CA THR A 6 0.89 40.87 -21.60
C THR A 6 0.07 39.60 -21.32
N PRO A 7 0.66 38.39 -21.41
CA PRO A 7 -0.05 37.15 -21.13
C PRO A 7 -0.37 37.01 -19.64
N ALA A 8 -1.64 36.74 -19.33
CA ALA A 8 -2.06 36.34 -18.00
C ALA A 8 -1.49 34.95 -17.69
N ILE A 9 -0.47 34.91 -16.83
CA ILE A 9 0.07 33.69 -16.23
C ILE A 9 -1.05 33.08 -15.37
N ARG A 10 -1.65 31.97 -15.82
CA ARG A 10 -2.50 31.15 -14.95
C ARG A 10 -1.60 30.42 -13.95
N LEU A 11 -1.62 30.88 -12.69
CA LEU A 11 -0.94 30.21 -11.60
C LEU A 11 -1.77 29.05 -11.08
N ASP A 12 -1.11 27.89 -11.04
CA ASP A 12 -1.60 26.58 -10.66
C ASP A 12 -1.91 26.50 -9.15
N ARG A 13 -3.07 25.95 -8.78
CA ARG A 13 -3.57 25.89 -7.38
C ARG A 13 -2.93 24.75 -6.58
N ARG A 14 -1.62 24.58 -6.70
CA ARG A 14 -0.82 23.63 -5.90
C ARG A 14 0.24 24.37 -5.12
N ARG A 15 -0.18 25.25 -4.22
CA ARG A 15 0.59 25.65 -3.02
C ARG A 15 -0.18 26.62 -2.15
N PHE A 16 -0.01 26.44 -0.84
CA PHE A 16 -0.40 27.33 0.27
C PHE A 16 -1.83 27.23 0.82
N LEU A 17 -2.00 26.28 1.75
CA LEU A 17 -2.69 26.55 3.02
C LEU A 17 -1.82 26.02 4.16
N LEU A 18 -0.97 26.90 4.67
CA LEU A 18 -0.28 26.79 5.95
C LEU A 18 -0.38 28.17 6.60
N THR A 19 -1.50 28.43 7.27
CA THR A 19 -1.62 29.41 8.35
C THR A 19 -2.97 29.24 9.04
N GLY A 20 -2.94 29.01 10.35
CA GLY A 20 -4.11 29.23 11.21
C GLY A 20 -4.29 28.22 12.33
N LEU A 21 -3.47 28.31 13.38
CA LEU A 21 -3.92 28.28 14.79
C LEU A 21 -2.74 28.70 15.68
N GLY A 22 -3.03 29.60 16.61
CA GLY A 22 -2.07 30.52 17.20
C GLY A 22 -1.30 29.97 18.41
N ALA A 23 -0.17 30.63 18.67
CA ALA A 23 0.37 30.82 20.00
C ALA A 23 1.18 32.13 20.00
N THR A 24 0.62 33.18 20.61
CA THR A 24 1.33 34.40 20.96
C THR A 24 2.21 34.13 22.18
N ALA A 25 3.54 34.14 22.01
CA ALA A 25 4.52 34.81 22.87
C ALA A 25 5.95 34.30 22.60
N GLY A 26 6.86 35.22 22.29
CA GLY A 26 8.31 35.01 22.42
C GLY A 26 9.09 35.06 21.11
N ALA A 27 9.51 36.25 20.70
CA ALA A 27 10.51 36.42 19.65
C ALA A 27 11.91 36.01 20.15
N ALA A 28 12.55 35.07 19.46
CA ALA A 28 13.99 34.94 19.39
C ALA A 28 14.38 34.33 18.03
N LEU A 29 14.87 35.19 17.14
CA LEU A 29 15.56 34.80 15.91
C LEU A 29 16.86 34.09 16.29
N ALA A 30 16.94 32.78 16.05
CA ALA A 30 18.19 32.04 15.99
C ALA A 30 18.19 31.14 14.75
N LEU A 31 19.11 31.40 13.84
CA LEU A 31 19.44 30.57 12.68
C LEU A 31 19.94 29.22 13.19
N GLY A 32 19.08 28.22 13.20
CA GLY A 32 19.43 26.85 13.60
C GLY A 32 18.43 25.88 13.02
N GLY A 33 18.90 24.98 12.15
CA GLY A 33 18.06 24.03 11.45
C GLY A 33 17.21 23.23 12.44
N VAL A 34 15.89 23.33 12.29
CA VAL A 34 14.95 22.43 12.96
C VAL A 34 15.11 21.07 12.29
N THR A 35 16.01 20.26 12.82
CA THR A 35 15.92 18.81 12.64
C THR A 35 14.69 18.38 13.42
N THR A 36 13.58 18.19 12.72
CA THR A 36 12.46 17.42 13.25
C THR A 36 12.96 15.99 13.42
N THR A 37 13.47 15.68 14.62
CA THR A 37 13.75 14.31 15.02
C THR A 37 12.40 13.60 15.12
N VAL A 38 12.00 12.93 14.03
CA VAL A 38 10.91 11.97 14.07
C VAL A 38 11.37 10.87 15.02
N ALA A 39 10.83 10.86 16.24
CA ALA A 39 11.09 9.81 17.19
C ALA A 39 10.73 8.47 16.51
N ALA A 40 11.74 7.62 16.29
CA ALA A 40 11.51 6.29 15.77
C ALA A 40 10.54 5.57 16.73
N ALA A 41 9.42 5.09 16.20
CA ALA A 41 8.51 4.28 17.00
C ALA A 41 9.29 3.13 17.63
N ALA A 42 9.19 2.96 18.95
CA ALA A 42 9.88 1.90 19.67
C ALA A 42 9.41 0.54 19.14
N GLY A 43 10.21 -0.07 18.27
CA GLY A 43 9.96 -1.40 17.75
C GLY A 43 10.44 -2.47 18.71
N THR A 44 9.81 -3.64 18.66
CA THR A 44 10.25 -4.84 19.39
C THR A 44 11.01 -5.75 18.44
N GLN A 45 12.07 -6.41 18.95
CA GLN A 45 12.81 -7.41 18.19
C GLN A 45 11.95 -8.67 17.96
N TRP A 46 11.68 -9.01 16.70
CA TRP A 46 11.08 -10.28 16.31
C TRP A 46 12.12 -11.40 16.39
N ARG A 47 11.85 -12.41 17.23
CA ARG A 47 12.74 -13.58 17.44
C ARG A 47 12.25 -14.87 16.79
N GLY A 48 11.06 -14.84 16.19
CA GLY A 48 10.45 -16.02 15.57
C GLY A 48 11.14 -16.39 14.25
N ARG A 49 11.34 -17.69 14.02
CA ARG A 49 11.75 -18.23 12.71
C ARG A 49 10.63 -18.21 11.68
N THR A 50 9.41 -17.97 12.14
CA THR A 50 8.22 -17.74 11.32
C THR A 50 7.66 -16.36 11.61
N SER A 51 7.10 -15.72 10.59
CA SER A 51 6.31 -14.49 10.70
C SER A 51 4.96 -14.75 11.36
N ALA A 52 4.22 -13.67 11.67
CA ALA A 52 2.92 -13.74 12.31
C ALA A 52 1.86 -14.50 11.48
N ASN A 53 1.93 -14.44 10.15
CA ASN A 53 1.07 -15.24 9.26
C ASN A 53 1.56 -16.69 9.05
N GLY A 54 2.59 -17.12 9.78
CA GLY A 54 3.06 -18.52 9.80
C GLY A 54 4.03 -18.90 8.68
N TRP A 55 4.52 -17.93 7.91
CA TRP A 55 5.51 -18.16 6.86
C TRP A 55 6.92 -18.13 7.41
N ARG A 56 7.85 -18.86 6.78
CA ARG A 56 9.25 -18.86 7.19
C ARG A 56 9.87 -17.49 6.92
N VAL A 57 10.61 -16.95 7.89
CA VAL A 57 11.45 -15.76 7.70
C VAL A 57 12.56 -16.06 6.69
N LEU A 58 12.77 -15.15 5.74
CA LEU A 58 13.74 -15.28 4.67
C LEU A 58 14.93 -14.35 4.90
N ASP A 59 16.14 -14.83 4.58
CA ASP A 59 17.35 -14.00 4.62
C ASP A 59 17.37 -12.99 3.47
N SER A 60 16.80 -13.36 2.32
CA SER A 60 16.60 -12.51 1.15
C SER A 60 15.37 -12.95 0.36
N ALA A 61 14.84 -12.04 -0.45
CA ALA A 61 13.74 -12.31 -1.37
C ALA A 61 14.06 -11.72 -2.75
N PRO A 62 13.61 -12.37 -3.85
CA PRO A 62 13.78 -11.82 -5.19
C PRO A 62 12.94 -10.55 -5.41
N ALA A 63 13.45 -9.67 -6.26
CA ALA A 63 12.75 -8.48 -6.73
C ALA A 63 11.74 -8.84 -7.83
N HIS A 64 10.50 -8.37 -7.69
CA HIS A 64 9.42 -8.56 -8.65
C HIS A 64 9.06 -7.23 -9.30
N ARG A 65 9.16 -7.17 -10.63
CA ARG A 65 8.71 -6.01 -11.40
C ARG A 65 7.19 -6.03 -11.53
N VAL A 66 6.57 -4.86 -11.43
CA VAL A 66 5.15 -4.69 -11.71
C VAL A 66 4.98 -4.19 -13.13
N GLU A 67 4.55 -5.07 -14.03
CA GLU A 67 4.44 -4.73 -15.45
C GLU A 67 3.48 -3.58 -15.71
N GLY A 68 3.86 -2.71 -16.65
CA GLY A 68 3.08 -1.53 -17.06
C GLY A 68 3.17 -0.31 -16.13
N THR A 69 3.96 -0.37 -15.06
CA THR A 69 4.03 0.71 -14.03
C THR A 69 5.27 1.60 -14.11
N GLY A 70 6.02 1.57 -15.23
CA GLY A 70 7.18 2.45 -15.42
C GLY A 70 8.37 2.17 -14.48
N GLY A 71 8.54 0.92 -14.02
CA GLY A 71 9.71 0.49 -13.24
C GLY A 71 9.47 0.29 -11.74
N VAL A 72 8.22 0.31 -11.27
CA VAL A 72 7.90 -0.10 -9.90
C VAL A 72 8.23 -1.58 -9.73
N HIS A 73 8.89 -1.89 -8.63
CA HIS A 73 9.23 -3.24 -8.20
C HIS A 73 9.19 -3.32 -6.67
N PHE A 74 9.16 -4.54 -6.14
CA PHE A 74 9.27 -4.82 -4.71
C PHE A 74 9.85 -6.21 -4.48
N ASP A 75 10.51 -6.41 -3.35
CA ASP A 75 11.05 -7.72 -2.98
C ASP A 75 9.99 -8.56 -2.27
N ALA A 76 9.78 -9.82 -2.66
CA ALA A 76 8.79 -10.68 -2.01
C ALA A 76 9.09 -12.16 -2.22
N ALA A 77 8.48 -13.01 -1.39
CA ALA A 77 8.50 -14.44 -1.59
C ALA A 77 7.96 -14.78 -2.99
N ASP A 78 8.62 -15.70 -3.66
CA ASP A 78 8.35 -16.04 -5.06
C ASP A 78 7.02 -16.80 -5.26
N GLY A 79 6.63 -16.98 -6.51
CA GLY A 79 5.49 -17.81 -6.92
C GLY A 79 4.14 -17.15 -6.66
N ASP A 80 3.24 -17.88 -6.01
CA ASP A 80 1.86 -17.42 -5.82
C ASP A 80 1.78 -16.18 -4.91
N VAL A 81 2.72 -16.01 -3.97
CA VAL A 81 2.80 -14.79 -3.14
C VAL A 81 3.11 -13.56 -4.00
N ALA A 82 4.16 -13.62 -4.82
CA ALA A 82 4.50 -12.57 -5.76
C ALA A 82 3.32 -12.25 -6.70
N THR A 83 2.62 -13.28 -7.19
CA THR A 83 1.43 -13.10 -8.04
C THR A 83 0.34 -12.27 -7.34
N MET A 84 0.00 -12.61 -6.09
CA MET A 84 -1.00 -11.86 -5.30
C MET A 84 -0.59 -10.40 -5.09
N LEU A 85 0.64 -10.18 -4.62
CA LEU A 85 1.10 -8.86 -4.22
C LEU A 85 1.32 -7.95 -5.45
N THR A 86 1.75 -8.50 -6.59
CA THR A 86 1.83 -7.78 -7.86
C THR A 86 0.46 -7.31 -8.31
N HIS A 87 -0.60 -8.13 -8.17
CA HIS A 87 -1.96 -7.70 -8.50
C HIS A 87 -2.42 -6.53 -7.63
N VAL A 88 -2.14 -6.55 -6.32
CA VAL A 88 -2.43 -5.42 -5.42
C VAL A 88 -1.76 -4.14 -5.91
N VAL A 89 -0.45 -4.18 -6.16
CA VAL A 89 0.32 -2.99 -6.60
C VAL A 89 -0.19 -2.48 -7.95
N ARG A 90 -0.47 -3.38 -8.89
CA ARG A 90 -0.93 -3.02 -10.22
C ARG A 90 -2.30 -2.35 -10.20
N ARG A 91 -3.28 -2.91 -9.48
CA ARG A 91 -4.61 -2.29 -9.30
C ARG A 91 -4.50 -0.94 -8.58
N PHE A 92 -3.66 -0.84 -7.54
CA PHE A 92 -3.40 0.43 -6.86
C PHE A 92 -2.88 1.49 -7.83
N HIS A 93 -1.87 1.12 -8.64
CA HIS A 93 -1.23 2.03 -9.58
C HIS A 93 -2.21 2.62 -10.61
N TYR A 94 -3.10 1.80 -11.16
CA TYR A 94 -4.00 2.24 -12.23
C TYR A 94 -5.28 2.90 -11.74
N GLU A 95 -5.78 2.52 -10.56
CA GLU A 95 -7.14 2.88 -10.15
C GLU A 95 -7.22 3.76 -8.90
N ILE A 96 -6.11 3.90 -8.17
CA ILE A 96 -6.02 4.81 -7.02
C ILE A 96 -5.04 5.92 -7.36
N ALA A 97 -3.77 5.59 -7.56
CA ALA A 97 -2.76 6.58 -7.90
C ALA A 97 -1.54 5.94 -8.54
N THR A 98 -1.06 6.56 -9.64
CA THR A 98 0.19 6.20 -10.30
C THR A 98 1.34 6.19 -9.30
N LEU A 99 2.05 5.06 -9.24
CA LEU A 99 3.20 4.83 -8.36
C LEU A 99 4.51 5.08 -9.11
N ALA A 100 5.48 5.67 -8.40
CA ALA A 100 6.86 5.82 -8.85
C ALA A 100 7.78 4.73 -8.25
N PRO A 101 8.97 4.48 -8.85
CA PRO A 101 9.97 3.60 -8.26
C PRO A 101 10.30 3.99 -6.80
N GLY A 102 10.39 3.00 -5.92
CA GLY A 102 10.64 3.21 -4.48
C GLY A 102 9.40 3.56 -3.65
N GLU A 103 8.22 3.75 -4.26
CA GLU A 103 6.98 3.97 -3.52
C GLU A 103 6.34 2.67 -3.00
N VAL A 104 6.89 1.51 -3.34
CA VAL A 104 6.47 0.20 -2.81
C VAL A 104 7.66 -0.45 -2.12
N THR A 105 7.47 -0.85 -0.87
CA THR A 105 8.45 -1.65 -0.12
C THR A 105 7.91 -3.05 0.12
N GLY A 106 8.80 -4.03 0.14
CA GLY A 106 8.46 -5.45 0.31
C GLY A 106 9.24 -6.10 1.44
N HIS A 107 9.95 -7.18 1.14
CA HIS A 107 10.80 -7.91 2.08
C HIS A 107 11.76 -6.99 2.83
N ALA A 108 11.96 -7.29 4.10
CA ALA A 108 12.87 -6.57 4.96
C ALA A 108 13.69 -7.56 5.79
N THR A 109 14.92 -7.19 6.12
CA THR A 109 15.82 -7.97 6.99
C THR A 109 15.92 -7.40 8.40
N SER A 110 15.39 -6.19 8.63
CA SER A 110 15.31 -5.61 9.98
C SER A 110 14.24 -6.33 10.79
N HIS A 111 14.66 -7.03 11.84
CA HIS A 111 13.78 -7.74 12.76
C HIS A 111 13.05 -6.81 13.76
N THR A 112 13.25 -5.50 13.68
CA THR A 112 12.56 -4.53 14.54
C THR A 112 11.15 -4.26 14.00
N VAL A 113 10.13 -4.73 14.72
CA VAL A 113 8.71 -4.62 14.31
C VAL A 113 7.92 -3.74 15.27
N ALA A 114 7.09 -2.83 14.75
CA ALA A 114 6.21 -1.98 15.55
C ALA A 114 4.85 -2.64 15.87
N ALA A 115 4.50 -3.70 15.11
CA ALA A 115 3.35 -4.54 15.34
C ALA A 115 3.62 -5.98 14.84
N PRO A 116 2.95 -7.02 15.38
CA PRO A 116 3.21 -8.41 14.98
C PRO A 116 3.09 -8.66 13.47
N TYR A 117 2.12 -8.04 12.79
CA TYR A 117 1.94 -8.19 11.35
C TYR A 117 3.12 -7.66 10.52
N GLU A 118 3.95 -6.77 11.06
CA GLU A 118 5.15 -6.29 10.34
C GLU A 118 6.21 -7.38 10.22
N SER A 119 6.17 -8.43 11.04
CA SER A 119 7.02 -9.61 10.81
C SER A 119 6.75 -10.30 9.47
N ASN A 120 5.60 -10.05 8.83
CA ASN A 120 5.28 -10.61 7.51
C ASN A 120 6.12 -10.01 6.37
N TYR A 121 6.79 -8.87 6.60
CA TYR A 121 7.82 -8.35 5.70
C TYR A 121 9.06 -9.26 5.73
N LEU A 122 9.42 -9.83 6.89
CA LEU A 122 10.59 -10.72 7.04
C LEU A 122 10.45 -12.02 6.23
N SER A 123 9.22 -12.49 6.02
CA SER A 123 8.93 -13.67 5.19
C SER A 123 8.66 -13.32 3.72
N GLY A 124 8.73 -12.05 3.33
CA GLY A 124 8.42 -11.60 1.97
C GLY A 124 6.93 -11.76 1.60
N THR A 125 6.04 -11.79 2.60
CA THR A 125 4.59 -12.02 2.40
C THR A 125 3.74 -10.78 2.69
N ALA A 126 4.38 -9.62 2.76
CA ALA A 126 3.72 -8.34 2.91
C ALA A 126 4.44 -7.26 2.10
N ILE A 127 3.68 -6.25 1.67
CA ILE A 127 4.17 -5.04 1.03
C ILE A 127 3.61 -3.80 1.74
N ALA A 128 4.28 -2.67 1.57
CA ALA A 128 3.78 -1.36 1.95
C ALA A 128 3.77 -0.45 0.72
N ILE A 129 2.61 0.10 0.37
CA ILE A 129 2.47 1.09 -0.70
C ILE A 129 2.45 2.48 -0.06
N ARG A 130 3.39 3.35 -0.45
CA ARG A 130 3.62 4.69 0.10
C ARG A 130 3.63 4.73 1.63
N PRO A 131 4.52 3.97 2.31
CA PRO A 131 4.54 3.88 3.77
C PRO A 131 4.76 5.22 4.48
N LEU A 132 5.37 6.21 3.83
CA LEU A 132 5.53 7.56 4.36
C LEU A 132 4.24 8.38 4.31
N LEU A 133 3.38 8.15 3.31
CA LEU A 133 2.08 8.82 3.18
C LEU A 133 1.01 8.16 4.06
N TYR A 134 1.08 6.84 4.20
CA TYR A 134 0.15 6.04 5.02
C TYR A 134 0.91 5.33 6.16
N PRO A 135 1.40 6.07 7.17
CA PRO A 135 2.21 5.52 8.24
C PRO A 135 1.40 4.60 9.18
N ALA A 136 2.12 3.82 10.00
CA ALA A 136 1.49 3.01 11.03
C ALA A 136 0.74 3.89 12.04
N ARG A 137 -0.36 3.35 12.58
CA ARG A 137 -1.30 3.99 13.51
C ARG A 137 -2.06 5.20 12.93
N ALA A 138 -1.92 5.49 11.64
CA ALA A 138 -2.73 6.48 10.93
C ALA A 138 -3.86 5.80 10.14
N GLN A 139 -4.99 6.50 10.01
CA GLN A 139 -6.17 6.09 9.24
C GLN A 139 -6.80 7.31 8.56
N GLY A 140 -7.62 7.07 7.54
CA GLY A 140 -8.34 8.12 6.81
C GLY A 140 -7.52 8.78 5.70
N GLY A 141 -6.47 8.11 5.23
CA GLY A 141 -5.65 8.59 4.11
C GLY A 141 -6.28 8.37 2.74
N PHE A 142 -7.26 7.48 2.62
CA PHE A 142 -7.98 7.20 1.37
C PHE A 142 -9.31 7.97 1.29
N PHE A 143 -9.60 8.49 0.11
CA PHE A 143 -10.93 9.00 -0.24
C PHE A 143 -11.96 7.85 -0.31
N PRO A 144 -13.26 8.14 -0.14
CA PRO A 144 -14.30 7.10 -0.17
C PRO A 144 -14.31 6.24 -1.43
N HIS A 145 -14.01 6.81 -2.60
CA HIS A 145 -13.96 6.05 -3.86
C HIS A 145 -12.71 5.17 -3.96
N GLU A 146 -11.56 5.62 -3.44
CA GLU A 146 -10.34 4.82 -3.35
C GLU A 146 -10.54 3.63 -2.40
N LEU A 147 -11.26 3.83 -1.29
CA LEU A 147 -11.63 2.72 -0.40
C LEU A 147 -12.49 1.67 -1.11
N VAL A 148 -13.36 2.06 -2.05
CA VAL A 148 -14.11 1.09 -2.87
C VAL A 148 -13.14 0.24 -3.70
N VAL A 149 -12.15 0.86 -4.33
CA VAL A 149 -11.11 0.15 -5.10
C VAL A 149 -10.30 -0.77 -4.19
N VAL A 150 -9.83 -0.32 -3.02
CA VAL A 150 -9.12 -1.19 -2.06
C VAL A 150 -9.96 -2.41 -1.70
N ARG A 151 -11.26 -2.23 -1.42
CA ARG A 151 -12.16 -3.34 -1.07
C ARG A 151 -12.39 -4.30 -2.24
N ASP A 152 -12.45 -3.77 -3.44
CA ASP A 152 -12.59 -4.52 -4.67
C ASP A 152 -11.34 -5.37 -4.96
N ILE A 153 -10.14 -4.82 -4.76
CA ILE A 153 -8.86 -5.56 -4.85
C ILE A 153 -8.88 -6.76 -3.88
N LEU A 154 -9.30 -6.56 -2.63
CA LEU A 154 -9.38 -7.68 -1.67
C LEU A 154 -10.40 -8.74 -2.11
N ALA A 155 -11.50 -8.32 -2.74
CA ALA A 155 -12.53 -9.21 -3.26
C ALA A 155 -12.01 -10.10 -4.40
N ASP A 156 -11.23 -9.53 -5.32
CA ASP A 156 -10.53 -10.30 -6.37
C ASP A 156 -9.59 -11.34 -5.76
N LEU A 157 -8.99 -11.02 -4.63
CA LEU A 157 -8.08 -11.90 -3.91
C LEU A 157 -8.82 -12.90 -2.99
N GLU A 158 -10.16 -12.91 -3.00
CA GLU A 158 -11.03 -13.82 -2.24
C GLU A 158 -10.75 -13.86 -0.73
N GLY A 159 -10.09 -12.84 -0.20
CA GLY A 159 -9.64 -12.77 1.20
C GLY A 159 -8.33 -13.48 1.50
N VAL A 160 -7.58 -13.95 0.49
CA VAL A 160 -6.20 -14.46 0.65
C VAL A 160 -5.23 -13.36 1.07
N VAL A 161 -5.56 -12.11 0.75
CA VAL A 161 -4.83 -10.92 1.20
C VAL A 161 -5.68 -10.14 2.20
N LYS A 162 -5.01 -9.57 3.20
CA LYS A 162 -5.59 -8.64 4.18
C LYS A 162 -4.95 -7.26 4.08
N TRP A 163 -5.76 -6.22 4.28
CA TRP A 163 -5.31 -4.83 4.27
C TRP A 163 -5.11 -4.29 5.68
N GLY A 164 -4.02 -3.55 5.87
CA GLY A 164 -3.59 -3.00 7.14
C GLY A 164 -4.52 -1.94 7.71
N GLY A 165 -5.40 -1.33 6.92
CA GLY A 165 -6.44 -0.43 7.43
C GLY A 165 -7.48 -1.12 8.32
N ASP A 166 -7.64 -2.45 8.19
CA ASP A 166 -8.50 -3.27 9.07
C ASP A 166 -7.73 -3.91 10.25
N LEU A 167 -6.41 -3.69 10.34
CA LEU A 167 -5.58 -4.25 11.41
C LEU A 167 -5.53 -3.32 12.64
N ARG A 168 -5.02 -3.87 13.75
CA ARG A 168 -4.77 -3.16 15.00
C ARG A 168 -3.30 -3.37 15.41
N PRO A 169 -2.47 -2.30 15.46
CA PRO A 169 -2.75 -0.95 14.96
C PRO A 169 -2.99 -0.93 13.45
N ALA A 170 -3.72 0.09 12.98
CA ALA A 170 -3.97 0.24 11.55
C ALA A 170 -2.72 0.75 10.83
N LYS A 171 -2.53 0.33 9.58
CA LYS A 171 -1.47 0.83 8.68
C LYS A 171 -1.97 0.73 7.25
N GLU A 172 -2.54 1.82 6.74
CA GLU A 172 -3.24 1.83 5.45
C GLU A 172 -2.32 1.55 4.24
N SER A 173 -1.00 1.69 4.38
CA SER A 173 -0.03 1.26 3.37
C SER A 173 0.12 -0.26 3.26
N HIS A 174 -0.22 -1.02 4.30
CA HIS A 174 0.17 -2.41 4.45
C HIS A 174 -0.81 -3.38 3.77
N PHE A 175 -0.29 -4.36 3.04
CA PHE A 175 -1.03 -5.51 2.52
C PHE A 175 -0.24 -6.78 2.80
N GLN A 176 -0.90 -7.84 3.23
CA GLN A 176 -0.26 -9.12 3.57
C GLN A 176 -1.03 -10.33 3.06
N ILE A 177 -0.33 -11.44 2.82
CA ILE A 177 -0.93 -12.77 2.73
C ILE A 177 -1.53 -13.14 4.10
N ASP A 178 -2.79 -13.55 4.12
CA ASP A 178 -3.57 -13.85 5.33
C ASP A 178 -3.86 -15.35 5.52
N VAL A 179 -3.29 -16.20 4.66
CA VAL A 179 -3.38 -17.66 4.75
C VAL A 179 -2.03 -18.28 5.09
N LYS A 180 -2.06 -19.47 5.70
CA LYS A 180 -0.84 -20.21 6.04
C LYS A 180 -0.15 -20.76 4.77
N PRO A 181 1.16 -21.08 4.84
CA PRO A 181 1.83 -21.82 3.79
C PRO A 181 1.08 -23.11 3.44
N GLY A 182 0.91 -23.38 2.14
CA GLY A 182 0.23 -24.58 1.65
C GLY A 182 -1.30 -24.49 1.61
N ASP A 183 -1.91 -23.37 1.98
CA ASP A 183 -3.35 -23.18 1.84
C ASP A 183 -3.79 -23.27 0.35
N PRO A 184 -4.77 -24.11 0.01
CA PRO A 184 -5.21 -24.31 -1.37
C PRO A 184 -5.80 -23.04 -2.00
N ALA A 185 -6.30 -22.09 -1.22
CA ALA A 185 -6.83 -20.83 -1.72
C ALA A 185 -5.75 -19.99 -2.40
N LEU A 186 -4.51 -19.99 -1.88
CA LEU A 186 -3.41 -19.23 -2.46
C LEU A 186 -3.16 -19.64 -3.92
N ARG A 187 -3.01 -20.95 -4.16
CA ARG A 187 -2.80 -21.50 -5.51
C ARG A 187 -3.99 -21.26 -6.44
N ARG A 188 -5.21 -21.47 -5.93
CA ARG A 188 -6.45 -21.29 -6.72
C ARG A 188 -6.59 -19.85 -7.20
N VAL A 189 -6.44 -18.88 -6.29
CA VAL A 189 -6.57 -17.46 -6.64
C VAL A 189 -5.41 -17.04 -7.54
N ALA A 190 -4.19 -17.56 -7.34
CA ALA A 190 -3.06 -17.20 -8.19
C ALA A 190 -3.23 -17.71 -9.62
N ALA A 191 -3.76 -18.93 -9.78
CA ALA A 191 -4.13 -19.46 -11.09
C ALA A 191 -5.21 -18.61 -11.77
N LYS A 192 -6.21 -18.13 -11.02
CA LYS A 192 -7.24 -17.20 -11.54
C LYS A 192 -6.61 -15.92 -12.08
N LEU A 193 -5.74 -15.28 -11.30
CA LEU A 193 -5.06 -14.03 -11.70
C LEU A 193 -4.19 -14.23 -12.95
N ARG A 194 -3.40 -15.31 -13.01
CA ARG A 194 -2.63 -15.65 -14.21
C ARG A 194 -3.52 -15.88 -15.44
N GLY A 195 -4.73 -16.42 -15.24
CA GLY A 195 -5.72 -16.56 -16.30
C GLY A 195 -6.23 -15.22 -16.83
N TRP A 196 -6.33 -14.19 -15.98
CA TRP A 196 -6.71 -12.83 -16.39
C TRP A 196 -5.62 -12.14 -17.18
N ASP A 197 -4.35 -12.34 -16.85
CA ASP A 197 -3.23 -11.76 -17.62
C ASP A 197 -3.19 -12.26 -19.08
N ILE A 198 -3.81 -13.40 -19.38
CA ILE A 198 -3.87 -14.00 -20.73
C ILE A 198 -5.11 -13.53 -21.50
N LYS A 199 -6.14 -13.03 -20.81
CA LYS A 199 -7.40 -12.60 -21.42
C LYS A 199 -7.48 -11.08 -21.51
N PRO A 200 -7.71 -10.52 -22.71
CA PRO A 200 -8.03 -9.10 -22.84
C PRO A 200 -9.24 -8.72 -21.95
N ASP A 201 -9.23 -7.50 -21.41
CA ASP A 201 -10.29 -6.85 -20.61
C ASP A 201 -10.56 -7.39 -19.19
N GLU A 202 -9.93 -8.49 -18.75
CA GLU A 202 -10.07 -9.02 -17.38
C GLU A 202 -8.95 -8.52 -16.42
N GLY A 203 -8.08 -7.62 -16.88
CA GLY A 203 -6.88 -7.16 -16.16
C GLY A 203 -7.03 -5.87 -15.34
N ALA A 204 -5.96 -5.47 -14.65
CA ALA A 204 -5.93 -4.21 -13.91
C ALA A 204 -6.10 -2.98 -14.83
N GLY A 205 -6.89 -2.00 -14.41
CA GLY A 205 -7.17 -0.78 -15.18
C GLY A 205 -8.35 -0.85 -16.15
N THR A 206 -8.94 -2.04 -16.38
CA THR A 206 -10.19 -2.21 -17.15
C THR A 206 -11.39 -2.52 -16.25
N ILE A 207 -11.17 -2.58 -14.93
CA ILE A 207 -12.14 -3.07 -13.96
C ILE A 207 -12.92 -1.91 -13.34
N GLU A 208 -14.24 -1.95 -13.49
CA GLU A 208 -15.18 -1.00 -12.88
C GLU A 208 -15.57 -1.43 -11.46
N ALA A 209 -14.77 -1.01 -10.46
CA ALA A 209 -14.95 -1.34 -9.05
C ALA A 209 -16.31 -0.89 -8.46
N THR A 210 -16.95 0.11 -9.06
CA THR A 210 -18.22 0.69 -8.59
C THR A 210 -19.46 -0.06 -9.07
N THR A 211 -19.31 -1.11 -9.88
CA THR A 211 -20.46 -1.92 -10.32
C THR A 211 -21.16 -2.58 -9.12
N PRO A 212 -22.51 -2.66 -9.10
CA PRO A 212 -23.26 -3.17 -7.94
C PRO A 212 -22.84 -4.57 -7.48
N ALA A 213 -22.53 -5.46 -8.43
CA ALA A 213 -22.08 -6.82 -8.15
C ALA A 213 -20.74 -6.85 -7.40
N ARG A 214 -19.78 -6.03 -7.83
CA ARG A 214 -18.44 -5.93 -7.22
C ARG A 214 -18.51 -5.29 -5.84
N MET A 215 -19.26 -4.20 -5.69
CA MET A 215 -19.51 -3.59 -4.38
C MET A 215 -20.16 -4.58 -3.40
N LYS A 216 -21.09 -5.44 -3.86
CA LYS A 216 -21.71 -6.48 -3.03
C LYS A 216 -20.68 -7.53 -2.60
N ALA A 217 -19.85 -8.02 -3.51
CA ALA A 217 -18.79 -8.99 -3.19
C ALA A 217 -17.77 -8.40 -2.19
N ALA A 218 -17.35 -7.16 -2.41
CA ALA A 218 -16.45 -6.42 -1.55
C ALA A 218 -17.00 -6.21 -0.13
N LYS A 219 -18.29 -5.85 0.00
CA LYS A 219 -18.98 -5.74 1.29
C LYS A 219 -19.09 -7.09 2.01
N ALA A 220 -19.44 -8.15 1.28
CA ALA A 220 -19.53 -9.50 1.83
C ALA A 220 -18.17 -10.00 2.35
N LEU A 221 -17.08 -9.71 1.63
CA LEU A 221 -15.73 -10.03 2.09
C LEU A 221 -15.33 -9.20 3.32
N ALA A 222 -15.58 -7.89 3.30
CA ALA A 222 -15.24 -7.01 4.43
C ALA A 222 -15.91 -7.49 5.74
N ALA A 223 -17.16 -7.96 5.66
CA ALA A 223 -17.87 -8.52 6.82
C ALA A 223 -17.25 -9.82 7.36
N ARG A 224 -16.48 -10.56 6.54
CA ARG A 224 -15.78 -11.78 6.95
C ARG A 224 -14.38 -11.52 7.53
N GLN A 225 -13.73 -10.43 7.12
CA GLN A 225 -12.33 -10.13 7.48
C GLN A 225 -12.19 -9.18 8.68
N ARG A 226 -13.27 -8.46 9.03
CA ARG A 226 -13.36 -7.51 10.14
C ARG A 226 -13.89 -8.14 11.42
#